data_AF-A0A6N8JAD2-F1
#
_entry.id   AF-A0A6N8JAD2-F1
#
_cell.length_a   1.000
_cell.length_b   1.000
_cell.length_c   1.000
_cell.angle_alpha   90.00
_cell.angle_beta   90.00
_cell.angle_gamma   90.00
#
_symmetry.space_group_name_H-M   'P 1'
#
loop_
_entity.id
_entity.type
_entity.pdbx_description
1 polymer ?
#
loop_
_entity_poly.entity_id
_entity_poly.type
_entity_poly.pdbx_seq_one_letter_code
_entity_poly.pdbx_strand_id
1 'polypeptide(L)'
;MKFLSLLIALLIPYSTHAQIRENIFTKDNINSLMNLVQSSHDNSFKVLYKNKLKVDSVMGIPNYLQGMIDFIIAKEEIDPIIFSKTNPENYNPDWDKIATTISRKYNIDYANRTVTGAKVRWASWKQDWPEHTKNLVIFVEKYDTDKSAFNLNNKAWSIFEHSNKTDELNTALKWSNYSLELEPASANWIDTNANILYKLGKNKEAISLEEKAVKLEPENQEFKINLEKMKNGVSTWQ
;
A
#
# COMPACT_ATOMS: atom_id res chain seq x y z
N MET A 1 -17.70 6.04 33.29
CA MET A 1 -17.01 7.05 34.13
C MET A 1 -15.51 7.20 33.85
N LYS A 2 -14.69 6.13 33.72
CA LYS A 2 -13.24 6.24 33.42
C LYS A 2 -12.88 6.91 32.07
N PHE A 3 -13.78 6.89 31.08
CA PHE A 3 -13.55 7.47 29.75
C PHE A 3 -13.80 8.99 29.67
N LEU A 4 -14.80 9.49 30.40
CA LEU A 4 -15.07 10.94 30.45
C LEU A 4 -13.91 11.66 31.14
N SER A 5 -13.32 11.04 32.18
CA SER A 5 -12.11 11.55 32.83
C SER A 5 -10.87 11.58 31.93
N LEU A 6 -10.78 10.73 30.90
CA LEU A 6 -9.64 10.69 29.97
C LEU A 6 -9.68 11.87 28.99
N LEU A 7 -10.87 12.16 28.43
CA LEU A 7 -11.10 13.33 27.57
C LEU A 7 -10.99 14.65 28.34
N ILE A 8 -11.47 14.68 29.59
CA ILE A 8 -11.36 15.83 30.49
C ILE A 8 -9.89 16.07 30.88
N ALA A 9 -9.09 15.03 31.15
CA ALA A 9 -7.67 15.16 31.49
C ALA A 9 -6.81 15.72 30.33
N LEU A 10 -7.24 15.55 29.08
CA LEU A 10 -6.58 16.11 27.88
C LEU A 10 -6.90 17.60 27.66
N LEU A 11 -7.87 18.17 28.39
CA LEU A 11 -8.37 19.54 28.21
C LEU A 11 -8.01 20.51 29.35
N ILE A 12 -7.30 20.08 30.40
CA ILE A 12 -7.02 20.91 31.59
C ILE A 12 -5.53 21.38 31.63
N PRO A 13 -5.25 22.66 31.96
CA PRO A 13 -3.89 23.21 32.08
C PRO A 13 -3.00 22.54 33.13
N TYR A 14 -1.68 22.71 32.97
CA TYR A 14 -0.59 21.88 33.51
C TYR A 14 -0.48 21.67 35.03
N SER A 15 -1.19 22.42 35.89
CA SER A 15 -0.63 22.74 37.21
C SER A 15 -0.98 21.85 38.40
N THR A 16 -1.69 20.71 38.31
CA THR A 16 -1.99 19.95 39.55
C THR A 16 -1.89 18.43 39.57
N HIS A 17 -1.57 17.69 38.51
CA HIS A 17 -1.46 16.23 38.63
C HIS A 17 -0.39 15.63 37.70
N ALA A 18 0.87 15.61 38.15
CA ALA A 18 1.97 14.93 37.45
C ALA A 18 1.84 13.39 37.51
N GLN A 19 1.25 12.84 38.57
CA GLN A 19 1.15 11.39 38.81
C GLN A 19 -0.04 10.71 38.12
N ILE A 20 -1.04 11.46 37.63
CA ILE A 20 -2.19 10.92 36.86
C ILE A 20 -1.85 10.84 35.34
N ARG A 21 -0.79 11.52 34.87
CA ARG A 21 -0.41 11.56 33.45
C ARG A 21 0.40 10.35 32.98
N GLU A 22 0.87 9.49 33.88
CA GLU A 22 1.87 8.46 33.53
C GLU A 22 1.33 7.26 32.75
N ASN A 23 0.01 7.14 32.48
CA ASN A 23 -0.43 6.05 31.60
C ASN A 23 -1.70 6.32 30.76
N ILE A 24 -1.79 7.48 30.11
CA ILE A 24 -2.84 7.71 29.10
C ILE A 24 -2.62 6.82 27.86
N PHE A 25 -1.37 6.56 27.50
CA PHE A 25 -1.00 5.72 26.35
C PHE A 25 -0.66 4.28 26.78
N THR A 26 -1.67 3.54 27.22
CA THR A 26 -1.62 2.06 27.25
C THR A 26 -2.03 1.51 25.88
N LYS A 27 -1.70 0.26 25.58
CA LYS A 27 -2.17 -0.42 24.34
C LYS A 27 -3.70 -0.37 24.22
N ASP A 28 -4.42 -0.66 25.30
CA ASP A 28 -5.88 -0.65 25.33
C ASP A 28 -6.48 0.74 25.07
N ASN A 29 -5.87 1.79 25.65
CA ASN A 29 -6.31 3.16 25.43
C ASN A 29 -6.04 3.60 23.98
N ILE A 30 -4.89 3.24 23.42
CA ILE A 30 -4.57 3.51 22.01
C ILE A 30 -5.60 2.84 21.10
N ASN A 31 -5.89 1.56 21.31
CA ASN A 31 -6.89 0.82 20.53
C ASN A 31 -8.29 1.44 20.67
N SER A 32 -8.67 1.85 21.89
CA SER A 32 -9.94 2.54 22.13
C SER A 32 -10.02 3.88 21.40
N LEU A 33 -8.94 4.66 21.39
CA LEU A 33 -8.87 5.93 20.64
C LEU A 33 -8.95 5.70 19.13
N MET A 34 -8.25 4.67 18.62
CA MET A 34 -8.27 4.30 17.20
C MET A 34 -9.70 4.01 16.71
N ASN A 35 -10.48 3.26 17.49
CA ASN A 35 -11.87 2.93 17.16
C ASN A 35 -12.81 4.16 17.12
N LEU A 36 -12.39 5.28 17.71
CA LEU A 36 -13.15 6.53 17.72
C LEU A 36 -12.74 7.49 16.60
N VAL A 37 -11.71 7.17 15.80
CA VAL A 37 -11.28 8.03 14.70
C VAL A 37 -12.19 7.84 13.50
N GLN A 38 -12.90 8.90 13.12
CA GLN A 38 -13.71 8.97 11.91
C GLN A 38 -13.25 10.10 10.97
N SER A 39 -12.62 11.13 11.52
CA SER A 39 -12.15 12.34 10.82
C SER A 39 -10.89 12.91 11.48
N SER A 40 -10.19 13.81 10.78
CA SER A 40 -9.06 14.56 11.35
C SER A 40 -9.48 15.58 12.42
N HIS A 41 -10.77 15.89 12.46
CA HIS A 41 -11.35 16.85 13.41
C HIS A 41 -11.58 16.23 14.79
N ASP A 42 -11.59 14.91 14.88
CA ASP A 42 -11.84 14.19 16.13
C ASP A 42 -10.70 14.39 17.12
N ASN A 43 -11.05 14.53 18.40
CA ASN A 43 -10.04 14.63 19.46
C ASN A 43 -9.17 13.37 19.55
N SER A 44 -9.74 12.19 19.28
CA SER A 44 -9.00 10.92 19.19
C SER A 44 -7.89 10.99 18.14
N PHE A 45 -8.21 11.47 16.93
CA PHE A 45 -7.22 11.66 15.86
C PHE A 45 -6.13 12.64 16.28
N LYS A 46 -6.51 13.83 16.77
CA LYS A 46 -5.56 14.88 17.18
C LYS A 46 -4.60 14.38 18.26
N VAL A 47 -5.10 13.63 19.24
CA VAL A 47 -4.28 13.07 20.34
C VAL A 47 -3.31 12.03 19.79
N LEU A 48 -3.79 11.07 18.99
CA LEU A 48 -2.95 10.04 18.39
C LEU A 48 -1.89 10.65 17.46
N TYR A 49 -2.29 11.56 16.56
CA TYR A 49 -1.42 12.22 15.60
C TYR A 49 -0.31 13.07 16.23
N LYS A 50 -0.61 13.76 17.35
CA LYS A 50 0.41 14.53 18.08
C LYS A 50 1.40 13.65 18.84
N ASN A 51 1.03 12.40 19.16
CA ASN A 51 1.80 11.49 20.00
C ASN A 51 2.31 10.24 19.24
N LYS A 52 2.46 10.32 17.91
CA LYS A 52 2.85 9.19 17.05
C LYS A 52 4.05 8.39 17.57
N LEU A 53 5.15 9.05 17.92
CA LEU A 53 6.36 8.37 18.42
C LEU A 53 6.12 7.63 19.75
N LYS A 54 5.28 8.20 20.62
CA LYS A 54 4.91 7.53 21.88
C LYS A 54 4.01 6.32 21.60
N VAL A 55 3.08 6.44 20.66
CA VAL A 55 2.23 5.33 20.23
C VAL A 55 3.08 4.20 19.65
N ASP A 56 4.00 4.50 18.74
CA ASP A 56 4.93 3.51 18.17
C ASP A 56 5.73 2.78 19.27
N SER A 57 6.25 3.55 20.24
CA SER A 57 6.99 2.99 21.39
C SER A 57 6.11 2.07 22.27
N VAL A 58 4.85 2.42 22.51
CA VAL A 58 3.93 1.61 23.34
C VAL A 58 3.46 0.37 22.60
N MET A 59 3.20 0.49 21.30
CA MET A 59 2.74 -0.61 20.46
C MET A 59 3.88 -1.57 20.09
N GLY A 60 5.12 -1.08 20.07
CA GLY A 60 6.28 -1.83 19.61
C GLY A 60 6.32 -1.99 18.09
N ILE A 61 5.61 -1.12 17.36
CA ILE A 61 5.45 -1.17 15.92
C ILE A 61 5.79 0.23 15.38
N PRO A 62 6.86 0.37 14.57
CA PRO A 62 7.18 1.64 13.93
C PRO A 62 6.05 2.09 12.99
N ASN A 63 5.74 3.39 13.00
CA ASN A 63 4.70 3.98 12.17
C ASN A 63 3.32 3.31 12.33
N TYR A 64 2.97 2.89 13.54
CA TYR A 64 1.75 2.12 13.82
C TYR A 64 0.48 2.81 13.31
N LEU A 65 0.45 4.15 13.38
CA LEU A 65 -0.70 4.95 12.98
C LEU A 65 -0.73 5.29 11.47
N GLN A 66 0.27 4.87 10.68
CA GLN A 66 0.42 5.29 9.29
C GLN A 66 -0.83 5.00 8.45
N GLY A 67 -1.33 3.77 8.49
CA GLY A 67 -2.49 3.37 7.68
C GLY A 67 -3.76 4.16 8.02
N MET A 68 -4.00 4.42 9.32
CA MET A 68 -5.14 5.24 9.75
C MET A 68 -4.99 6.69 9.29
N ILE A 69 -3.80 7.27 9.40
CA ILE A 69 -3.57 8.66 8.99
C ILE A 69 -3.68 8.79 7.47
N ASP A 70 -3.08 7.88 6.71
CA ASP A 70 -3.18 7.86 5.24
C ASP A 70 -4.64 7.75 4.79
N PHE A 71 -5.44 6.89 5.45
CA PHE A 71 -6.86 6.74 5.18
C PHE A 71 -7.63 8.03 5.44
N ILE A 72 -7.42 8.69 6.58
CA ILE A 72 -8.11 9.95 6.91
C ILE A 72 -7.72 11.06 5.93
N ILE A 73 -6.44 11.18 5.58
CA ILE A 73 -5.97 12.15 4.59
C ILE A 73 -6.60 11.88 3.22
N ALA A 74 -6.61 10.63 2.77
CA ALA A 74 -7.22 10.27 1.50
C ALA A 74 -8.72 10.60 1.48
N LYS A 75 -9.44 10.20 2.52
CA LYS A 75 -10.87 10.42 2.67
C LYS A 75 -11.25 11.91 2.65
N GLU A 76 -10.45 12.77 3.26
CA GLU A 76 -10.79 14.19 3.43
C GLU A 76 -10.22 15.10 2.33
N GLU A 77 -9.00 14.84 1.88
CA GLU A 77 -8.24 15.76 1.04
C GLU A 77 -8.08 15.29 -0.42
N ILE A 78 -8.39 14.01 -0.72
CA ILE A 78 -8.14 13.41 -2.04
C ILE A 78 -9.43 12.87 -2.65
N ASP A 79 -10.09 11.95 -1.98
CA ASP A 79 -11.24 11.20 -2.49
C ASP A 79 -12.41 12.11 -2.93
N PRO A 80 -12.74 13.23 -2.24
CA PRO A 80 -13.73 14.18 -2.73
C PRO A 80 -13.35 14.88 -4.03
N ILE A 81 -12.08 14.87 -4.42
CA ILE A 81 -11.59 15.48 -5.66
C ILE A 81 -11.61 14.45 -6.79
N ILE A 82 -11.22 13.20 -6.50
CA ILE A 82 -11.09 12.15 -7.52
C ILE A 82 -12.37 11.32 -7.72
N PHE A 83 -13.31 11.27 -6.76
CA PHE A 83 -14.53 10.45 -6.85
C PHE A 83 -15.84 11.25 -6.85
N SER A 84 -15.80 12.58 -6.87
CA SER A 84 -17.02 13.42 -6.85
C SER A 84 -17.69 13.54 -8.22
N LYS A 85 -18.46 12.52 -8.64
CA LYS A 85 -19.26 12.52 -9.89
C LYS A 85 -18.50 12.98 -11.17
N THR A 86 -17.17 12.93 -11.15
CA THR A 86 -16.33 13.33 -12.27
C THR A 86 -16.21 12.17 -13.24
N ASN A 87 -16.51 12.39 -14.54
CA ASN A 87 -16.05 11.47 -15.57
C ASN A 87 -14.51 11.56 -15.61
N PRO A 88 -13.77 10.48 -15.28
CA PRO A 88 -12.31 10.47 -15.28
C PRO A 88 -11.71 10.91 -16.61
N GLU A 89 -12.39 10.65 -17.73
CA GLU A 89 -11.91 10.99 -19.08
C GLU A 89 -11.67 12.50 -19.24
N ASN A 90 -12.54 13.32 -18.64
CA ASN A 90 -12.57 14.78 -18.84
C ASN A 90 -12.06 15.58 -17.64
N TYR A 91 -11.51 14.91 -16.63
CA TYR A 91 -10.95 15.55 -15.45
C TYR A 91 -9.50 15.13 -15.23
N ASN A 92 -8.69 16.04 -14.71
CA ASN A 92 -7.36 15.73 -14.21
C ASN A 92 -7.16 16.44 -12.86
N PRO A 93 -6.89 15.71 -11.76
CA PRO A 93 -6.68 16.33 -10.47
C PRO A 93 -5.44 17.23 -10.47
N ASP A 94 -5.56 18.39 -9.83
CA ASP A 94 -4.43 19.27 -9.56
C ASP A 94 -3.62 18.68 -8.39
N TRP A 95 -2.70 17.76 -8.72
CA TRP A 95 -1.90 17.04 -7.75
C TRP A 95 -1.03 17.97 -6.89
N ASP A 96 -0.54 19.08 -7.45
CA ASP A 96 0.32 20.03 -6.74
C ASP A 96 -0.49 20.80 -5.69
N LYS A 97 -1.72 21.20 -6.02
CA LYS A 97 -2.64 21.81 -5.06
C LYS A 97 -3.05 20.85 -3.95
N ILE A 98 -3.32 19.59 -4.27
CA ILE A 98 -3.61 18.54 -3.29
C ILE A 98 -2.41 18.34 -2.36
N ALA A 99 -1.21 18.15 -2.92
CA ALA A 99 0.03 17.98 -2.14
C ALA A 99 0.33 19.18 -1.25
N THR A 100 0.12 20.40 -1.76
CA THR A 100 0.27 21.64 -1.00
C THR A 100 -0.71 21.72 0.17
N THR A 101 -1.95 21.28 -0.04
CA THR A 101 -2.98 21.28 1.02
C THR A 101 -2.63 20.30 2.13
N ILE A 102 -2.25 19.07 1.77
CA ILE A 102 -1.87 18.03 2.72
C ILE A 102 -0.59 18.41 3.46
N SER A 103 0.43 18.93 2.77
CA SER A 103 1.70 19.30 3.40
C SER A 103 1.57 20.42 4.43
N ARG A 104 0.66 21.38 4.20
CA ARG A 104 0.34 22.45 5.17
C ARG A 104 -0.39 21.93 6.40
N LYS A 105 -1.30 20.97 6.23
CA LYS A 105 -2.11 20.41 7.33
C LYS A 105 -1.36 19.37 8.15
N TYR A 106 -0.48 18.61 7.50
CA TYR A 106 0.25 17.48 8.09
C TYR A 106 1.76 17.70 7.94
N ASN A 107 2.36 17.17 6.88
CA ASN A 107 3.73 17.43 6.46
C ASN A 107 3.95 16.95 5.01
N ILE A 108 5.13 17.23 4.47
CA ILE A 108 5.48 16.87 3.09
C ILE A 108 5.54 15.35 2.87
N ASP A 109 5.89 14.55 3.88
CA ASP A 109 5.98 13.10 3.75
C ASP A 109 4.59 12.47 3.55
N TYR A 110 3.60 12.91 4.34
CA TYR A 110 2.21 12.50 4.15
C TYR A 110 1.68 12.96 2.80
N ALA A 111 1.99 14.19 2.37
CA ALA A 111 1.59 14.68 1.05
C ALA A 111 2.15 13.78 -0.05
N ASN A 112 3.46 13.55 -0.05
CA ASN A 112 4.12 12.75 -1.07
C ASN A 112 3.59 11.32 -1.13
N ARG A 113 3.45 10.66 0.02
CA ARG A 113 2.96 9.27 0.11
C ARG A 113 1.52 9.13 -0.36
N THR A 114 0.61 9.92 0.21
CA THR A 114 -0.83 9.79 -0.06
C THR A 114 -1.19 10.22 -1.48
N VAL A 115 -0.54 11.26 -2.01
CA VAL A 115 -0.71 11.67 -3.41
C VAL A 115 -0.16 10.62 -4.37
N THR A 116 1.00 10.00 -4.07
CA THR A 116 1.52 8.91 -4.92
C THR A 116 0.54 7.74 -4.95
N GLY A 117 0.03 7.30 -3.78
CA GLY A 117 -0.97 6.23 -3.72
C GLY A 117 -2.28 6.60 -4.43
N ALA A 118 -2.69 7.87 -4.39
CA ALA A 118 -3.84 8.36 -5.13
C ALA A 118 -3.61 8.33 -6.66
N LYS A 119 -2.42 8.71 -7.13
CA LYS A 119 -2.05 8.62 -8.55
C LYS A 119 -2.11 7.19 -9.08
N VAL A 120 -1.68 6.20 -8.29
CA VAL A 120 -1.81 4.77 -8.65
C VAL A 120 -3.27 4.40 -8.90
N ARG A 121 -4.17 4.74 -7.96
CA ARG A 121 -5.61 4.46 -8.06
C ARG A 121 -6.26 5.21 -9.21
N TRP A 122 -5.95 6.50 -9.34
CA TRP A 122 -6.48 7.37 -10.38
C TRP A 122 -6.12 6.89 -11.79
N ALA A 123 -4.83 6.61 -12.02
CA ALA A 123 -4.35 6.15 -13.31
C ALA A 123 -4.96 4.79 -13.69
N SER A 124 -5.09 3.86 -12.74
CA SER A 124 -5.81 2.60 -12.97
C SER A 124 -7.26 2.82 -13.36
N TRP A 125 -7.96 3.73 -12.67
CA TRP A 125 -9.35 4.05 -12.99
C TRP A 125 -9.51 4.68 -14.39
N LYS A 126 -8.53 5.49 -14.82
CA LYS A 126 -8.43 6.05 -16.19
C LYS A 126 -7.93 5.05 -17.24
N GLN A 127 -7.48 3.87 -16.82
CA GLN A 127 -6.73 2.93 -17.67
C GLN A 127 -5.45 3.54 -18.27
N ASP A 128 -4.86 4.54 -17.61
CA ASP A 128 -3.54 5.09 -17.92
C ASP A 128 -2.47 4.19 -17.30
N TRP A 129 -2.22 3.06 -17.96
CA TRP A 129 -1.30 2.04 -17.49
C TRP A 129 0.15 2.54 -17.32
N PRO A 130 0.72 3.36 -18.23
CA PRO A 130 2.06 3.90 -18.04
C PRO A 130 2.22 4.78 -16.78
N GLU A 131 1.23 5.61 -16.45
CA GLU A 131 1.29 6.42 -15.22
C GLU A 131 0.96 5.57 -13.98
N HIS A 132 0.10 4.57 -14.11
CA HIS A 132 -0.18 3.59 -13.05
C HIS A 132 1.08 2.84 -12.63
N THR A 133 1.77 2.17 -13.57
CA THR A 133 2.94 1.34 -13.24
C THR A 133 4.10 2.17 -12.69
N LYS A 134 4.34 3.35 -13.26
CA LYS A 134 5.34 4.30 -12.76
C LYS A 134 5.08 4.71 -11.32
N ASN A 135 3.86 5.15 -10.99
CA ASN A 135 3.55 5.55 -9.60
C ASN A 135 3.50 4.34 -8.66
N LEU A 136 3.14 3.15 -9.16
CA LEU A 136 3.13 1.94 -8.35
C LEU A 136 4.55 1.56 -7.91
N VAL A 137 5.52 1.59 -8.83
CA VAL A 137 6.94 1.40 -8.50
C VAL A 137 7.40 2.41 -7.46
N ILE A 138 7.11 3.70 -7.65
CA ILE A 138 7.49 4.74 -6.68
C ILE A 138 6.87 4.47 -5.31
N PHE A 139 5.59 4.09 -5.27
CA PHE A 139 4.88 3.83 -4.04
C PHE A 139 5.46 2.64 -3.27
N VAL A 140 5.66 1.51 -3.96
CA VAL A 140 6.15 0.27 -3.34
C VAL A 140 7.58 0.44 -2.80
N GLU A 141 8.45 1.07 -3.58
CA GLU A 141 9.86 1.23 -3.22
C GLU A 141 10.06 2.25 -2.08
N LYS A 142 9.26 3.32 -2.02
CA LYS A 142 9.48 4.41 -1.06
C LYS A 142 8.57 4.38 0.14
N TYR A 143 7.33 3.94 -0.02
CA TYR A 143 6.29 4.17 0.98
C TYR A 143 5.63 2.89 1.47
N ASP A 144 5.44 1.88 0.62
CA ASP A 144 4.69 0.70 1.02
C ASP A 144 5.36 -0.03 2.19
N THR A 145 4.61 -0.19 3.27
CA THR A 145 5.06 -0.82 4.52
C THR A 145 4.63 -2.28 4.59
N ASP A 146 3.66 -2.71 3.77
CA ASP A 146 3.26 -4.10 3.70
C ASP A 146 4.21 -4.86 2.78
N LYS A 147 5.10 -5.65 3.38
CA LYS A 147 6.07 -6.50 2.68
C LYS A 147 5.66 -7.98 2.72
N SER A 148 4.38 -8.27 2.93
CA SER A 148 3.87 -9.65 2.83
C SER A 148 4.05 -10.19 1.41
N ALA A 149 4.22 -11.52 1.31
CA ALA A 149 4.33 -12.21 0.02
C ALA A 149 3.12 -11.89 -0.88
N PHE A 150 1.92 -11.85 -0.28
CA PHE A 150 0.68 -11.51 -0.95
C PHE A 150 0.68 -10.10 -1.55
N ASN A 151 1.01 -9.07 -0.76
CA ASN A 151 1.02 -7.70 -1.28
C ASN A 151 2.07 -7.55 -2.38
N LEU A 152 3.31 -7.98 -2.13
CA LEU A 152 4.41 -7.85 -3.08
C LEU A 152 4.12 -8.56 -4.40
N ASN A 153 3.55 -9.75 -4.36
CA ASN A 153 3.23 -10.48 -5.58
C ASN A 153 2.09 -9.80 -6.35
N ASN A 154 1.03 -9.34 -5.68
CA ASN A 154 -0.04 -8.61 -6.35
C ASN A 154 0.47 -7.33 -7.02
N LYS A 155 1.45 -6.64 -6.41
CA LYS A 155 2.11 -5.49 -7.05
C LYS A 155 2.96 -5.92 -8.25
N ALA A 156 3.68 -7.03 -8.13
CA ALA A 156 4.50 -7.56 -9.22
C ALA A 156 3.63 -7.98 -10.42
N TRP A 157 2.52 -8.67 -10.17
CA TRP A 157 1.53 -9.07 -11.17
C TRP A 157 0.94 -7.85 -11.89
N SER A 158 0.55 -6.81 -11.14
CA SER A 158 0.04 -5.57 -11.73
C SER A 158 1.04 -4.88 -12.67
N ILE A 159 2.34 -4.90 -12.35
CA ILE A 159 3.38 -4.43 -13.27
C ILE A 159 3.52 -5.35 -14.49
N PHE A 160 3.47 -6.67 -14.30
CA PHE A 160 3.49 -7.64 -15.41
C PHE A 160 2.35 -7.40 -16.40
N GLU A 161 1.13 -7.19 -15.92
CA GLU A 161 -0.05 -6.97 -16.77
C GLU A 161 0.06 -5.66 -17.57
N HIS A 162 0.62 -4.61 -16.95
CA HIS A 162 0.43 -3.24 -17.44
C HIS A 162 1.72 -2.54 -17.91
N SER A 163 2.89 -3.15 -17.76
CA SER A 163 4.16 -2.59 -18.23
C SER A 163 4.88 -3.50 -19.23
N ASN A 164 5.51 -2.86 -20.21
CA ASN A 164 6.50 -3.45 -21.12
C ASN A 164 7.90 -2.85 -20.90
N LYS A 165 8.08 -1.98 -19.90
CA LYS A 165 9.38 -1.34 -19.64
C LYS A 165 10.27 -2.28 -18.82
N THR A 166 11.46 -2.56 -19.33
CA THR A 166 12.43 -3.47 -18.70
C THR A 166 12.77 -3.09 -17.25
N ASP A 167 12.90 -1.81 -16.93
CA ASP A 167 13.23 -1.36 -15.56
C ASP A 167 12.10 -1.60 -14.56
N GLU A 168 10.85 -1.39 -14.99
CA GLU A 168 9.66 -1.66 -14.15
C GLU A 168 9.50 -3.18 -13.96
N LEU A 169 9.66 -3.97 -15.02
CA LEU A 169 9.61 -5.44 -14.96
C LEU A 169 10.73 -6.03 -14.09
N ASN A 170 11.95 -5.50 -14.16
CA ASN A 170 13.04 -5.92 -13.27
C ASN A 170 12.74 -5.59 -11.80
N THR A 171 12.07 -4.46 -11.54
CA THR A 171 11.63 -4.12 -10.19
C THR A 171 10.55 -5.08 -9.71
N ALA A 172 9.55 -5.38 -10.55
CA ALA A 172 8.52 -6.38 -10.26
C ALA A 172 9.12 -7.78 -9.99
N LEU A 173 10.14 -8.17 -10.74
CA LEU A 173 10.86 -9.42 -10.53
C LEU A 173 11.50 -9.49 -9.14
N LYS A 174 12.07 -8.37 -8.64
CA LYS A 174 12.61 -8.31 -7.27
C LYS A 174 11.51 -8.54 -6.22
N TRP A 175 10.35 -7.91 -6.40
CA TRP A 175 9.21 -8.10 -5.48
C TRP A 175 8.71 -9.55 -5.52
N SER A 176 8.53 -10.12 -6.71
CA SER A 176 8.10 -11.51 -6.88
C SER A 176 9.11 -12.51 -6.30
N ASN A 177 10.41 -12.28 -6.50
CA ASN A 177 11.47 -13.07 -5.85
C ASN A 177 11.33 -13.02 -4.32
N TYR A 178 11.09 -11.83 -3.76
CA TYR A 178 10.92 -11.70 -2.31
C TYR A 178 9.65 -12.41 -1.82
N SER A 179 8.54 -12.37 -2.56
CA SER A 179 7.36 -13.18 -2.26
C SER A 179 7.68 -14.68 -2.23
N LEU A 180 8.53 -15.17 -3.14
CA LEU A 180 8.98 -16.56 -3.16
C LEU A 180 9.95 -16.91 -2.02
N GLU A 181 10.78 -15.97 -1.57
CA GLU A 181 11.63 -16.19 -0.40
C GLU A 181 10.79 -16.35 0.88
N LEU A 182 9.70 -15.57 1.00
CA LEU A 182 8.77 -15.67 2.12
C LEU A 182 7.91 -16.93 2.05
N GLU A 183 7.44 -17.30 0.85
CA GLU A 183 6.52 -18.42 0.62
C GLU A 183 6.94 -19.30 -0.60
N PRO A 184 8.01 -20.11 -0.47
CA PRO A 184 8.69 -20.77 -1.61
C PRO A 184 7.91 -21.91 -2.28
N ALA A 185 6.80 -22.35 -1.68
CA ALA A 185 5.96 -23.44 -2.14
C ALA A 185 4.61 -22.97 -2.71
N SER A 186 4.37 -21.66 -2.81
CA SER A 186 3.16 -21.11 -3.42
C SER A 186 3.25 -21.19 -4.94
N ALA A 187 2.39 -21.99 -5.57
CA ALA A 187 2.36 -22.11 -7.03
C ALA A 187 2.00 -20.78 -7.71
N ASN A 188 1.12 -19.97 -7.12
CA ASN A 188 0.75 -18.64 -7.63
C ASN A 188 1.94 -17.67 -7.67
N TRP A 189 2.80 -17.67 -6.64
CA TRP A 189 4.00 -16.82 -6.63
C TRP A 189 5.03 -17.30 -7.65
N ILE A 190 5.11 -18.61 -7.88
CA ILE A 190 6.00 -19.21 -8.88
C ILE A 190 5.54 -18.83 -10.28
N ASP A 191 4.25 -18.95 -10.58
CA ASP A 191 3.66 -18.56 -11.88
C ASP A 191 3.85 -17.05 -12.14
N THR A 192 3.61 -16.18 -11.16
CA THR A 192 3.85 -14.73 -11.33
C THR A 192 5.32 -14.46 -11.68
N ASN A 193 6.25 -15.15 -11.01
CA ASN A 193 7.68 -15.00 -11.26
C ASN A 193 8.07 -15.49 -12.67
N ALA A 194 7.56 -16.66 -13.07
CA ALA A 194 7.78 -17.24 -14.38
C ALA A 194 7.27 -16.32 -15.49
N ASN A 195 6.07 -15.76 -15.33
CA ASN A 195 5.49 -14.79 -16.27
C ASN A 195 6.34 -13.52 -16.43
N ILE A 196 6.85 -12.96 -15.33
CA ILE A 196 7.75 -11.79 -15.39
C ILE A 196 9.07 -12.14 -16.08
N LEU A 197 9.69 -13.26 -15.73
CA LEU A 197 10.92 -13.73 -16.38
C LEU A 197 10.73 -13.94 -17.87
N TYR A 198 9.59 -14.52 -18.26
CA TYR A 198 9.26 -14.76 -19.65
C TYR A 198 9.10 -13.44 -20.42
N LYS A 199 8.39 -12.47 -19.84
CA LYS A 199 8.24 -11.12 -20.42
C LYS A 199 9.58 -10.36 -20.53
N LEU A 200 10.54 -10.67 -19.67
CA LEU A 200 11.93 -10.18 -19.74
C LEU A 200 12.83 -10.97 -20.72
N GLY A 201 12.31 -12.00 -21.40
CA GLY A 201 13.04 -12.83 -22.36
C GLY A 201 13.91 -13.93 -21.72
N LYS A 202 13.77 -14.19 -20.42
CA LYS A 202 14.50 -15.24 -19.69
C LYS A 202 13.79 -16.59 -19.80
N ASN A 203 13.58 -17.05 -21.04
CA ASN A 203 12.65 -18.13 -21.36
C ASN A 203 12.98 -19.47 -20.65
N LYS A 204 14.26 -19.83 -20.54
CA LYS A 204 14.65 -21.09 -19.89
C LYS A 204 14.30 -21.11 -18.41
N GLU A 205 14.55 -20.00 -17.71
CA GLU A 205 14.23 -19.85 -16.28
C GLU A 205 12.71 -19.84 -16.07
N ALA A 206 11.99 -19.09 -16.91
CA ALA A 206 10.53 -19.02 -16.86
C ALA A 206 9.87 -20.40 -17.03
N ILE A 207 10.24 -21.15 -18.08
CA ILE A 207 9.69 -22.49 -18.34
C ILE A 207 9.98 -23.42 -17.15
N SER A 208 11.21 -23.38 -16.61
CA SER A 208 11.56 -24.23 -15.46
C SER A 208 10.74 -23.93 -14.21
N LEU A 209 10.39 -22.66 -13.97
CA LEU A 209 9.54 -22.27 -12.84
C LEU A 209 8.08 -22.65 -13.11
N GLU A 210 7.58 -22.41 -14.32
CA GLU A 210 6.21 -22.74 -14.67
C GLU A 210 5.96 -24.27 -14.60
N GLU A 211 6.94 -25.08 -15.00
CA GLU A 211 6.90 -26.54 -14.78
C GLU A 211 6.81 -26.91 -13.29
N LYS A 212 7.46 -26.14 -12.41
CA LYS A 212 7.36 -26.31 -10.96
C LYS A 212 5.96 -25.91 -10.45
N ALA A 213 5.38 -24.81 -10.96
CA ALA A 213 4.01 -24.40 -10.61
C ALA A 213 2.99 -25.47 -11.00
N VAL A 214 3.04 -25.98 -12.24
CA VAL A 214 2.19 -27.09 -12.72
C VAL A 214 2.39 -28.36 -11.89
N LYS A 215 3.61 -28.66 -11.44
CA LYS A 215 3.86 -29.84 -10.58
C LYS A 215 3.23 -29.69 -9.19
N LEU A 216 3.22 -28.48 -8.63
CA LEU A 216 2.62 -28.20 -7.32
C LEU A 216 1.09 -28.22 -7.38
N GLU A 217 0.50 -27.67 -8.45
CA GLU A 217 -0.94 -27.61 -8.66
C GLU A 217 -1.31 -28.20 -10.04
N PRO A 218 -1.30 -29.53 -10.19
CA PRO A 218 -1.50 -30.18 -11.49
C PRO A 218 -2.91 -30.04 -12.05
N GLU A 219 -3.89 -29.57 -11.29
CA GLU A 219 -5.26 -29.32 -11.78
C GLU A 219 -5.48 -27.88 -12.24
N ASN A 220 -4.52 -26.98 -11.97
CA ASN A 220 -4.61 -25.58 -12.37
C ASN A 220 -4.38 -25.46 -13.89
N GLN A 221 -5.45 -25.12 -14.62
CA GLN A 221 -5.41 -25.03 -16.08
C GLN A 221 -4.66 -23.78 -16.56
N GLU A 222 -4.65 -22.71 -15.79
CA GLU A 222 -3.96 -21.48 -16.14
C GLU A 222 -2.45 -21.71 -16.24
N PHE A 223 -1.85 -22.39 -15.26
CA PHE A 223 -0.42 -22.73 -15.26
C PHE A 223 -0.05 -23.62 -16.45
N LYS A 224 -0.91 -24.59 -16.80
CA LYS A 224 -0.68 -25.44 -17.98
C LYS A 224 -0.71 -24.62 -19.28
N ILE A 225 -1.68 -23.69 -19.41
CA ILE A 225 -1.79 -22.82 -20.57
C ILE A 225 -0.57 -21.90 -20.66
N ASN A 226 -0.14 -21.31 -19.54
CA ASN A 226 1.05 -20.47 -19.46
C ASN A 226 2.31 -21.25 -19.85
N LEU A 227 2.49 -22.46 -19.33
CA LEU A 227 3.60 -23.34 -19.68
C LEU A 227 3.65 -23.64 -21.18
N GLU A 228 2.51 -24.01 -21.78
CA GLU A 228 2.43 -24.29 -23.22
C GLU A 228 2.73 -23.04 -24.04
N LYS A 229 2.20 -21.87 -23.66
CA LYS A 229 2.52 -20.60 -24.31
C LYS A 229 4.02 -20.32 -24.26
N MET A 230 4.66 -20.46 -23.09
CA MET A 230 6.10 -20.24 -22.92
C MET A 230 6.94 -21.20 -23.77
N LYS A 231 6.58 -22.50 -23.81
CA LYS A 231 7.27 -23.50 -24.64
C LYS A 231 7.16 -23.22 -26.13
N ASN A 232 6.05 -22.65 -26.57
CA ASN A 232 5.79 -22.31 -27.96
C ASN A 232 6.20 -20.89 -28.34
N GLY A 233 6.82 -20.12 -27.43
CA GLY A 233 7.24 -18.74 -27.71
C GLY A 233 6.08 -17.74 -27.88
N VAL A 234 4.90 -18.08 -27.36
CA VAL A 234 3.69 -17.24 -27.38
C VAL A 234 3.62 -16.43 -26.09
N SER A 235 3.28 -15.13 -26.18
CA SER A 235 3.10 -14.27 -24.99
C SER A 235 2.03 -14.81 -24.04
N THR A 236 2.31 -14.73 -22.73
CA THR A 236 1.32 -15.01 -21.67
C THR A 236 0.47 -13.81 -21.30
N TRP A 237 0.89 -12.61 -21.72
CA TRP A 237 0.16 -11.34 -21.60
C TRP A 237 -0.53 -10.94 -22.92
N GLN A 238 -1.40 -9.93 -22.87
CA GLN A 238 -2.09 -9.33 -24.01
C GLN A 238 -1.33 -8.14 -24.62
#